data_AF-A0A1G6KLQ1-F1
#
_entry.id   AF-A0A1G6KLQ1-F1
#
_cell.length_a   1.000
_cell.length_b   1.000
_cell.length_c   1.000
_cell.angle_alpha   90.00
_cell.angle_beta   90.00
_cell.angle_gamma   90.00
#
_symmetry.space_group_name_H-M   'P 1'
#
loop_
_entity.id
_entity.type
_entity.pdbx_description
1 polymer ?
#
loop_
_entity_poly.entity_id
_entity_poly.type
_entity_poly.pdbx_seq_one_letter_code
_entity_poly.pdbx_strand_id
1 'polypeptide(L)'
;STVDGAVSSLKDQATKAKTTVSSGLNTVVTPTTNSDGSTNYKVETAKDLAADSVTSTDNSSTGATTTVLNKNGVVATSSGDSNTLTSTGNTIASGNGSNTLTSSSSTITDGLSNTTTVGTDKVTIANTNTNTNTNNSITSDGSTLTNTTSNLTAKYQTKGIELQDTSQASNNIVQGTANTATGFAAIKQSGDNAEIATLKSDALTIISGNNKTNNVTGKTTLNSTGLTIQDGPSVTTTGIDAANKLVTNVAAGVADTDAVNVGQLTKSSSTVGNSTASALGGGSTYDPTTGTVSAPTYSVNGSSKNNVGDAISALDQGFTVTSNGANGKAIKAGDTLEIGTADGEKNLTVSKDGNTIKYGLNRNLDLDSVKAGNTTLNNAGVAVDDGTGNVSKLTTAG
;
A
#
# COMPACT_ATOMS: atom_id res chain seq x y z
N SER A 1 -74.98 19.42 -118.18
CA SER A 1 -75.10 19.11 -116.74
C SER A 1 -76.52 19.44 -116.30
N THR A 2 -77.26 18.52 -115.66
CA THR A 2 -78.65 18.75 -115.18
C THR A 2 -78.65 19.33 -113.76
N VAL A 3 -79.73 20.01 -113.37
CA VAL A 3 -79.90 20.61 -112.03
C VAL A 3 -79.73 19.57 -110.91
N ASP A 4 -80.22 18.34 -111.10
CA ASP A 4 -80.05 17.25 -110.13
C ASP A 4 -78.58 16.83 -109.93
N GLY A 5 -77.76 16.95 -110.97
CA GLY A 5 -76.31 16.73 -110.86
C GLY A 5 -75.63 17.79 -109.99
N ALA A 6 -76.08 19.05 -110.06
CA ALA A 6 -75.58 20.12 -109.22
C ALA A 6 -76.04 19.98 -107.76
N VAL A 7 -77.30 19.58 -107.52
CA VAL A 7 -77.83 19.37 -106.16
C VAL A 7 -77.19 18.15 -105.50
N SER A 8 -77.00 17.04 -106.23
CA SER A 8 -76.25 15.89 -105.70
C SER A 8 -74.79 16.23 -105.42
N SER A 9 -74.13 16.99 -106.31
CA SER A 9 -72.76 17.48 -106.06
C SER A 9 -72.68 18.39 -104.83
N LEU A 10 -73.65 19.28 -104.62
CA LEU A 10 -73.69 20.15 -103.44
C LEU A 10 -73.96 19.36 -102.15
N LYS A 11 -74.84 18.36 -102.20
CA LYS A 11 -75.14 17.49 -101.04
C LYS A 11 -73.97 16.56 -100.69
N ASP A 12 -73.28 16.03 -101.69
CA ASP A 12 -72.05 15.26 -101.48
C ASP A 12 -70.92 16.13 -100.92
N GLN A 13 -70.75 17.37 -101.43
CA GLN A 13 -69.78 18.30 -100.87
C GLN A 13 -70.13 18.72 -99.44
N ALA A 14 -71.40 18.96 -99.12
CA ALA A 14 -71.84 19.26 -97.75
C ALA A 14 -71.69 18.06 -96.80
N THR A 15 -71.91 16.83 -97.28
CA THR A 15 -71.71 15.61 -96.48
C THR A 15 -70.23 15.31 -96.24
N LYS A 16 -69.36 15.63 -97.21
CA LYS A 16 -67.90 15.51 -97.08
C LYS A 16 -67.25 16.63 -96.28
N ALA A 17 -67.91 17.78 -96.11
CA ALA A 17 -67.42 18.92 -95.31
C ALA A 17 -67.55 18.69 -93.78
N LYS A 18 -67.29 17.47 -93.31
CA LYS A 18 -67.33 17.11 -91.88
C LYS A 18 -65.95 17.25 -91.27
N THR A 19 -65.76 18.26 -90.42
CA THR A 19 -64.52 18.41 -89.64
C THR A 19 -64.66 17.60 -88.34
N THR A 20 -63.68 16.73 -88.05
CA THR A 20 -63.59 15.99 -86.79
C THR A 20 -62.41 16.50 -85.98
N VAL A 21 -62.61 16.79 -84.69
CA VAL A 21 -61.55 17.14 -83.73
C VAL A 21 -61.56 16.13 -82.59
N SER A 22 -60.43 15.48 -82.33
CA SER A 22 -60.24 14.54 -81.22
C SER A 22 -59.30 15.14 -80.16
N SER A 23 -59.64 15.03 -78.88
CA SER A 23 -58.76 15.42 -77.78
C SER A 23 -57.65 14.38 -77.56
N GLY A 24 -56.39 14.83 -77.47
CA GLY A 24 -55.27 14.06 -76.92
C GLY A 24 -55.21 14.12 -75.38
N LEU A 25 -54.28 13.36 -74.77
CA LEU A 25 -54.20 13.10 -73.31
C LEU A 25 -54.28 14.37 -72.43
N ASN A 26 -53.67 15.47 -72.87
CA ASN A 26 -53.56 16.71 -72.10
C ASN A 26 -54.39 17.88 -72.69
N THR A 27 -55.33 17.58 -73.59
CA THR A 27 -56.21 18.57 -74.21
C THR A 27 -57.67 18.29 -73.90
N VAL A 28 -58.45 19.34 -73.68
CA VAL A 28 -59.91 19.30 -73.58
C VAL A 28 -60.48 19.99 -74.80
N VAL A 29 -61.39 19.32 -75.50
CA VAL A 29 -62.09 19.89 -76.66
C VAL A 29 -63.57 20.01 -76.30
N THR A 30 -64.10 21.24 -76.33
CA THR A 30 -65.51 21.49 -76.03
C THR A 30 -66.20 22.13 -77.24
N PRO A 31 -67.22 21.47 -77.84
CA PRO A 31 -67.97 22.04 -78.94
C PRO A 31 -68.99 23.08 -78.45
N THR A 32 -69.14 24.16 -79.22
CA THR A 32 -70.16 25.19 -79.05
C THR A 32 -70.80 25.49 -80.41
N THR A 33 -72.08 25.86 -80.44
CA THR A 33 -72.78 26.19 -81.69
C THR A 33 -72.79 27.70 -81.87
N ASN A 34 -72.31 28.15 -83.04
CA ASN A 34 -72.35 29.55 -83.44
C ASN A 34 -73.79 29.95 -83.83
N SER A 35 -74.08 31.25 -83.85
CA SER A 35 -75.38 31.79 -84.23
C SER A 35 -75.79 31.48 -85.68
N ASP A 36 -74.85 31.17 -86.56
CA ASP A 36 -75.08 30.74 -87.94
C ASP A 36 -75.30 29.22 -88.09
N GLY A 37 -75.32 28.48 -86.98
CA GLY A 37 -75.52 27.03 -86.94
C GLY A 37 -74.24 26.20 -87.17
N SER A 38 -73.09 26.83 -87.42
CA SER A 38 -71.79 26.13 -87.49
C SER A 38 -71.28 25.75 -86.09
N THR A 39 -70.40 24.74 -85.99
CA THR A 39 -69.81 24.30 -84.71
C THR A 39 -68.41 24.89 -84.53
N ASN A 40 -68.16 25.54 -83.39
CA ASN A 40 -66.83 25.97 -82.95
C ASN A 40 -66.30 25.00 -81.90
N TYR A 41 -65.06 24.53 -82.06
CA TYR A 41 -64.39 23.62 -81.12
C TYR A 41 -63.34 24.40 -80.33
N LYS A 42 -63.61 24.69 -79.05
CA LYS A 42 -62.62 25.33 -78.17
C LYS A 42 -61.67 24.25 -77.65
N VAL A 43 -60.38 24.39 -77.97
CA VAL A 43 -59.32 23.48 -77.53
C VAL A 43 -58.51 24.15 -76.43
N GLU A 44 -58.46 23.52 -75.26
CA GLU A 44 -57.74 24.00 -74.08
C GLU A 44 -56.80 22.91 -73.53
N THR A 45 -55.82 23.31 -72.73
CA THR A 45 -55.04 22.36 -71.91
C THR A 45 -55.91 21.83 -70.77
N ALA A 46 -55.79 20.55 -70.47
CA ALA A 46 -56.40 19.96 -69.28
C ALA A 46 -55.87 20.64 -68.00
N LYS A 47 -56.68 20.67 -66.93
CA LYS A 47 -56.26 21.20 -65.62
C LYS A 47 -55.08 20.43 -65.03
N ASP A 48 -55.10 19.11 -65.20
CA ASP A 48 -54.04 18.21 -64.79
C ASP A 48 -53.31 17.72 -66.03
N LEU A 49 -51.99 17.89 -66.05
CA LEU A 49 -51.12 17.41 -67.13
C LEU A 49 -50.50 16.08 -66.72
N ALA A 50 -50.73 15.03 -67.49
CA ALA A 50 -49.95 13.80 -67.40
C ALA A 50 -48.66 13.99 -68.20
N ALA A 51 -47.53 14.17 -67.50
CA ALA A 51 -46.20 14.30 -68.09
C ALA A 51 -45.18 13.46 -67.32
N ASP A 52 -44.27 12.79 -68.02
CA ASP A 52 -43.20 11.98 -67.41
C ASP A 52 -42.19 12.85 -66.64
N SER A 53 -41.98 14.09 -67.09
CA SER A 53 -41.21 15.09 -66.38
C SER A 53 -41.64 16.51 -66.76
N VAL A 54 -41.48 17.44 -65.82
CA VAL A 54 -41.59 18.88 -66.06
C VAL A 54 -40.24 19.50 -65.70
N THR A 55 -39.59 20.14 -66.68
CA THR A 55 -38.35 20.86 -66.46
C THR A 55 -38.62 22.35 -66.51
N SER A 56 -38.41 23.03 -65.40
CA SER A 56 -38.38 24.50 -65.34
C SER A 56 -36.92 24.95 -65.33
N THR A 57 -36.55 25.77 -66.31
CA THR A 57 -35.23 26.41 -66.39
C THR A 57 -35.43 27.91 -66.23
N ASP A 58 -34.91 28.47 -65.13
CA ASP A 58 -34.75 29.91 -65.00
C ASP A 58 -33.29 30.24 -65.32
N ASN A 59 -33.08 30.89 -66.47
CA ASN A 59 -31.76 31.33 -66.93
C ASN A 59 -31.52 32.80 -66.50
N SER A 60 -31.69 33.07 -65.21
CA SER A 60 -31.35 34.37 -64.62
C SER A 60 -29.84 34.47 -64.42
N SER A 61 -29.28 35.65 -64.71
CA SER A 61 -27.83 35.94 -64.75
C SER A 61 -27.11 35.84 -63.39
N THR A 62 -27.80 35.43 -62.32
CA THR A 62 -27.25 35.26 -60.96
C THR A 62 -27.12 33.80 -60.52
N GLY A 63 -27.46 32.84 -61.37
CA GLY A 63 -27.27 31.41 -61.11
C GLY A 63 -28.39 30.60 -61.72
N ALA A 64 -28.07 29.84 -62.78
CA ALA A 64 -29.07 29.01 -63.44
C ALA A 64 -29.70 28.04 -62.43
N THR A 65 -31.02 28.11 -62.28
CA THR A 65 -31.78 27.15 -61.47
C THR A 65 -32.53 26.23 -62.42
N THR A 66 -32.14 24.96 -62.42
CA THR A 66 -32.90 23.92 -63.12
C THR A 66 -33.66 23.11 -62.07
N THR A 67 -34.99 23.16 -62.13
CA THR A 67 -35.88 22.33 -61.31
C THR A 67 -36.53 21.29 -62.20
N VAL A 68 -36.25 20.02 -61.93
CA VAL A 68 -36.86 18.88 -62.63
C VAL A 68 -37.82 18.19 -61.67
N LEU A 69 -39.11 18.15 -62.03
CA LEU A 69 -40.09 17.23 -61.43
C LEU A 69 -40.12 15.98 -62.31
N ASN A 70 -39.74 14.82 -61.76
CA ASN A 70 -39.83 13.54 -62.45
C ASN A 70 -40.28 12.43 -61.48
N LYS A 71 -40.41 11.18 -61.97
CA LYS A 71 -40.81 10.02 -61.15
C LYS A 71 -39.92 9.76 -59.92
N ASN A 72 -38.70 10.30 -59.90
CA ASN A 72 -37.74 10.15 -58.80
C ASN A 72 -37.84 11.30 -57.77
N GLY A 73 -38.69 12.32 -57.98
CA GLY A 73 -38.88 13.45 -57.06
C GLY A 73 -38.52 14.81 -57.67
N VAL A 74 -38.18 15.76 -56.79
CA VAL A 74 -37.79 17.12 -57.17
C VAL A 74 -36.27 17.23 -57.11
N VAL A 75 -35.63 17.50 -58.25
CA VAL A 75 -34.19 17.77 -58.35
C VAL A 75 -34.01 19.25 -58.65
N ALA A 76 -33.36 19.99 -57.74
CA ALA A 76 -32.98 21.38 -57.97
C ALA A 76 -31.46 21.51 -58.01
N THR A 77 -30.94 22.03 -59.11
CA THR A 77 -29.53 22.43 -59.21
C THR A 77 -29.47 23.95 -59.18
N SER A 78 -28.89 24.52 -58.12
CA SER A 78 -28.60 25.96 -58.01
C SER A 78 -27.09 26.17 -57.89
N SER A 79 -26.60 27.24 -58.54
CA SER A 79 -25.20 27.67 -58.51
C SER A 79 -24.96 28.95 -57.69
N GLY A 80 -25.91 29.36 -56.85
CA GLY A 80 -25.72 30.59 -56.05
C GLY A 80 -26.87 31.01 -55.13
N ASP A 81 -28.11 30.60 -55.39
CA ASP A 81 -29.27 31.07 -54.61
C ASP A 81 -29.81 30.04 -53.62
N SER A 82 -30.34 30.56 -52.50
CA SER A 82 -31.03 29.80 -51.46
C SER A 82 -32.39 29.29 -51.92
N ASN A 83 -32.55 27.97 -51.96
CA ASN A 83 -33.79 27.30 -52.33
C ASN A 83 -34.38 26.54 -51.14
N THR A 84 -35.70 26.61 -50.97
CA THR A 84 -36.44 25.79 -49.99
C THR A 84 -37.03 24.61 -50.72
N LEU A 85 -36.54 23.40 -50.44
CA LEU A 85 -36.96 22.19 -51.13
C LEU A 85 -37.65 21.24 -50.15
N THR A 86 -38.98 21.15 -50.29
CA THR A 86 -39.84 20.34 -49.43
C THR A 86 -40.34 19.12 -50.20
N SER A 87 -40.03 17.91 -49.74
CA SER A 87 -40.54 16.67 -50.34
C SER A 87 -41.05 15.72 -49.26
N THR A 88 -42.29 15.27 -49.43
CA THR A 88 -42.86 14.18 -48.64
C THR A 88 -42.56 12.85 -49.35
N GLY A 89 -41.37 12.29 -49.10
CA GLY A 89 -41.09 10.87 -49.39
C GLY A 89 -40.14 10.53 -50.56
N ASN A 90 -39.50 11.51 -51.21
CA ASN A 90 -38.49 11.25 -52.26
C ASN A 90 -37.14 11.93 -51.96
N THR A 91 -36.06 11.42 -52.59
CA THR A 91 -34.69 11.96 -52.52
C THR A 91 -34.65 13.43 -52.88
N ILE A 92 -34.04 14.24 -52.01
CA ILE A 92 -33.77 15.66 -52.27
C ILE A 92 -32.26 15.83 -52.45
N ALA A 93 -31.85 16.26 -53.64
CA ALA A 93 -30.46 16.57 -53.97
C ALA A 93 -30.30 18.07 -54.22
N SER A 94 -29.31 18.66 -53.56
CA SER A 94 -29.00 20.09 -53.61
C SER A 94 -27.62 20.31 -54.25
N GLY A 95 -27.48 21.40 -55.01
CA GLY A 95 -26.18 21.89 -55.48
C GLY A 95 -25.37 22.62 -54.40
N ASN A 96 -24.37 23.39 -54.80
CA ASN A 96 -23.43 24.10 -53.91
C ASN A 96 -23.95 25.44 -53.35
N GLY A 97 -25.25 25.74 -53.47
CA GLY A 97 -25.87 26.98 -52.95
C GLY A 97 -26.59 26.73 -51.62
N SER A 98 -26.69 27.77 -50.77
CA SER A 98 -27.25 27.75 -49.39
C SER A 98 -28.73 27.37 -49.33
N ASN A 99 -29.05 26.09 -49.42
CA ASN A 99 -30.41 25.55 -49.49
C ASN A 99 -30.94 25.10 -48.12
N THR A 100 -32.26 25.22 -47.92
CA THR A 100 -32.97 24.62 -46.78
C THR A 100 -33.67 23.36 -47.26
N LEU A 101 -33.21 22.20 -46.78
CA LEU A 101 -33.75 20.90 -47.16
C LEU A 101 -34.58 20.31 -46.02
N THR A 102 -35.88 20.08 -46.28
CA THR A 102 -36.83 19.47 -45.34
C THR A 102 -37.39 18.18 -45.93
N SER A 103 -37.04 17.04 -45.33
CA SER A 103 -37.63 15.74 -45.65
C SER A 103 -38.16 15.06 -44.39
N SER A 104 -39.35 14.46 -44.50
CA SER A 104 -39.95 13.68 -43.42
C SER A 104 -39.48 12.22 -43.40
N SER A 105 -38.88 11.70 -44.48
CA SER A 105 -38.63 10.25 -44.64
C SER A 105 -37.57 9.86 -45.70
N SER A 106 -36.58 10.69 -46.07
CA SER A 106 -35.68 10.34 -47.19
C SER A 106 -34.25 10.86 -47.06
N THR A 107 -33.31 10.16 -47.72
CA THR A 107 -31.91 10.51 -47.89
C THR A 107 -31.74 11.90 -48.51
N ILE A 108 -31.01 12.76 -47.81
CA ILE A 108 -30.60 14.09 -48.25
C ILE A 108 -29.12 14.02 -48.62
N THR A 109 -28.80 14.36 -49.88
CA THR A 109 -27.41 14.55 -50.32
C THR A 109 -27.15 16.03 -50.43
N ASP A 110 -26.23 16.52 -49.61
CA ASP A 110 -26.05 17.94 -49.35
C ASP A 110 -24.72 18.49 -49.89
N GLY A 111 -24.79 19.66 -50.54
CA GLY A 111 -23.65 20.46 -50.97
C GLY A 111 -23.23 21.49 -49.91
N LEU A 112 -22.16 22.25 -50.20
CA LEU A 112 -21.53 23.18 -49.25
C LEU A 112 -22.54 24.22 -48.68
N SER A 113 -22.57 24.40 -47.35
CA SER A 113 -23.27 25.50 -46.63
C SER A 113 -24.81 25.46 -46.52
N ASN A 114 -25.41 24.27 -46.47
CA ASN A 114 -26.88 24.14 -46.39
C ASN A 114 -27.39 23.84 -44.97
N THR A 115 -28.62 24.29 -44.70
CA THR A 115 -29.32 23.97 -43.46
C THR A 115 -30.25 22.78 -43.73
N THR A 116 -29.92 21.63 -43.13
CA THR A 116 -30.67 20.40 -43.32
C THR A 116 -31.52 20.11 -42.08
N THR A 117 -32.83 19.99 -42.24
CA THR A 117 -33.76 19.56 -41.17
C THR A 117 -34.38 18.22 -41.56
N VAL A 118 -34.09 17.17 -40.79
CA VAL A 118 -34.54 15.80 -41.10
C VAL A 118 -35.43 15.27 -40.00
N GLY A 119 -36.51 14.61 -40.38
CA GLY A 119 -37.25 13.71 -39.51
C GLY A 119 -36.43 12.46 -39.11
N THR A 120 -37.12 11.43 -38.63
CA THR A 120 -36.60 10.29 -37.84
C THR A 120 -35.58 9.34 -38.50
N ASP A 121 -35.00 9.66 -39.67
CA ASP A 121 -34.14 8.73 -40.44
C ASP A 121 -32.69 9.22 -40.66
N LYS A 122 -31.84 8.28 -41.09
CA LYS A 122 -30.37 8.40 -41.19
C LYS A 122 -29.92 9.53 -42.12
N VAL A 123 -29.01 10.37 -41.62
CA VAL A 123 -28.43 11.52 -42.32
C VAL A 123 -26.95 11.23 -42.63
N THR A 124 -26.54 11.36 -43.89
CA THR A 124 -25.11 11.30 -44.30
C THR A 124 -24.73 12.67 -44.84
N ILE A 125 -23.93 13.43 -44.09
CA ILE A 125 -23.51 14.79 -44.47
C ILE A 125 -21.99 14.80 -44.61
N ALA A 126 -21.51 15.24 -45.78
CA ALA A 126 -20.11 15.09 -46.19
C ALA A 126 -19.26 16.37 -46.04
N ASN A 127 -19.68 17.39 -45.28
CA ASN A 127 -18.83 18.54 -44.98
C ASN A 127 -19.34 19.42 -43.81
N THR A 128 -18.51 20.40 -43.40
CA THR A 128 -18.69 21.37 -42.29
C THR A 128 -19.99 22.19 -42.38
N ASN A 129 -21.10 21.64 -41.89
CA ASN A 129 -22.40 22.33 -41.76
C ASN A 129 -22.85 22.39 -40.28
N THR A 130 -23.59 23.43 -39.91
CA THR A 130 -24.25 23.58 -38.59
C THR A 130 -25.52 22.72 -38.57
N ASN A 131 -25.56 21.66 -37.76
CA ASN A 131 -26.68 20.71 -37.72
C ASN A 131 -27.54 20.89 -36.48
N THR A 132 -28.87 20.96 -36.66
CA THR A 132 -29.84 20.82 -35.57
C THR A 132 -30.59 19.49 -35.78
N ASN A 133 -30.24 18.46 -35.01
CA ASN A 133 -30.88 17.15 -35.10
C ASN A 133 -31.47 16.77 -33.74
N THR A 134 -32.74 16.38 -33.73
CA THR A 134 -33.47 16.03 -32.53
C THR A 134 -33.52 14.55 -32.21
N ASN A 135 -33.01 13.61 -33.04
CA ASN A 135 -33.02 12.17 -32.66
C ASN A 135 -32.21 11.15 -33.51
N ASN A 136 -31.09 11.48 -34.17
CA ASN A 136 -30.29 10.43 -34.84
C ASN A 136 -28.77 10.62 -34.85
N SER A 137 -28.05 9.50 -34.93
CA SER A 137 -26.59 9.37 -34.99
C SER A 137 -26.01 10.18 -36.15
N ILE A 138 -25.20 11.18 -35.80
CA ILE A 138 -24.44 12.00 -36.74
C ILE A 138 -23.02 11.44 -36.82
N THR A 139 -22.60 11.03 -38.02
CA THR A 139 -21.19 10.90 -38.36
C THR A 139 -20.80 12.17 -39.11
N SER A 140 -20.07 13.09 -38.45
CA SER A 140 -19.53 14.28 -39.08
C SER A 140 -18.01 14.27 -39.01
N ASP A 141 -17.34 14.48 -40.13
CA ASP A 141 -15.91 14.81 -40.14
C ASP A 141 -15.78 16.33 -39.97
N GLY A 142 -15.42 16.78 -38.75
CA GLY A 142 -14.97 18.16 -38.51
C GLY A 142 -16.01 19.26 -38.21
N SER A 143 -17.26 18.98 -37.84
CA SER A 143 -18.26 20.02 -37.47
C SER A 143 -18.63 20.04 -35.98
N THR A 144 -18.90 21.23 -35.44
CA THR A 144 -19.47 21.46 -34.10
C THR A 144 -20.88 20.88 -34.00
N LEU A 145 -21.11 20.00 -33.02
CA LEU A 145 -22.40 19.37 -32.78
C LEU A 145 -23.09 20.02 -31.56
N THR A 146 -24.19 20.72 -31.78
CA THR A 146 -25.04 21.25 -30.69
C THR A 146 -26.26 20.35 -30.53
N ASN A 147 -26.34 19.62 -29.42
CA ASN A 147 -27.47 18.74 -29.10
C ASN A 147 -28.25 19.29 -27.90
N THR A 148 -29.53 19.58 -28.08
CA THR A 148 -30.42 20.15 -27.05
C THR A 148 -31.12 19.07 -26.20
N THR A 149 -30.84 17.77 -26.41
CA THR A 149 -31.51 16.66 -25.70
C THR A 149 -30.53 15.55 -25.28
N SER A 150 -30.58 15.16 -24.00
CA SER A 150 -29.56 14.44 -23.22
C SER A 150 -29.17 13.00 -23.59
N ASN A 151 -29.24 12.54 -24.85
CA ASN A 151 -28.80 11.18 -25.21
C ASN A 151 -27.94 11.18 -26.47
N LEU A 152 -26.63 11.38 -26.32
CA LEU A 152 -25.66 11.19 -27.40
C LEU A 152 -24.80 9.96 -27.13
N THR A 153 -25.06 8.87 -27.85
CA THR A 153 -24.10 7.77 -28.01
C THR A 153 -23.20 8.09 -29.21
N ALA A 154 -22.16 8.89 -29.01
CA ALA A 154 -21.16 9.15 -30.04
C ALA A 154 -20.23 7.93 -30.19
N LYS A 155 -20.24 7.29 -31.36
CA LYS A 155 -19.19 6.32 -31.73
C LYS A 155 -18.00 7.12 -32.27
N TYR A 156 -16.97 7.24 -31.44
CA TYR A 156 -15.74 7.97 -31.75
C TYR A 156 -15.08 7.50 -33.05
N GLN A 157 -14.97 8.40 -34.02
CA GLN A 157 -13.86 8.39 -34.97
C GLN A 157 -13.25 9.80 -34.93
N THR A 158 -12.19 9.92 -34.13
CA THR A 158 -11.08 10.89 -34.25
C THR A 158 -11.40 12.32 -34.68
N LYS A 159 -11.83 13.16 -33.73
CA LYS A 159 -11.27 14.48 -33.35
C LYS A 159 -12.34 15.31 -32.62
N GLY A 160 -12.09 15.59 -31.34
CA GLY A 160 -12.72 16.66 -30.55
C GLY A 160 -14.24 16.75 -30.55
N ILE A 161 -14.91 16.05 -29.62
CA ILE A 161 -16.23 16.45 -29.14
C ILE A 161 -16.04 17.01 -27.74
N GLU A 162 -16.28 18.31 -27.56
CA GLU A 162 -16.39 18.93 -26.24
C GLU A 162 -17.87 18.87 -25.82
N LEU A 163 -18.16 18.03 -24.82
CA LEU A 163 -19.50 17.88 -24.26
C LEU A 163 -19.69 18.92 -23.13
N GLN A 164 -20.39 20.01 -23.42
CA GLN A 164 -20.90 20.92 -22.38
C GLN A 164 -22.26 20.40 -21.93
N ASP A 165 -22.28 19.63 -20.83
CA ASP A 165 -23.52 19.19 -20.19
C ASP A 165 -24.07 20.31 -19.29
N THR A 166 -25.13 20.98 -19.75
CA THR A 166 -25.91 21.94 -18.95
C THR A 166 -27.08 21.30 -18.21
N SER A 167 -27.21 19.96 -18.21
CA SER A 167 -28.33 19.28 -17.56
C SER A 167 -28.00 18.87 -16.12
N GLN A 168 -28.53 19.66 -15.17
CA GLN A 168 -28.51 19.38 -13.74
C GLN A 168 -29.38 18.15 -13.41
N ALA A 169 -28.91 16.94 -13.71
CA ALA A 169 -29.48 15.70 -13.14
C ALA A 169 -28.48 14.54 -13.27
N SER A 170 -27.64 14.41 -12.24
CA SER A 170 -26.93 13.22 -11.76
C SER A 170 -26.67 12.03 -12.70
N ASN A 171 -25.36 11.79 -12.88
CA ASN A 171 -24.70 10.49 -12.97
C ASN A 171 -24.97 9.62 -14.21
N ASN A 172 -24.18 9.86 -15.26
CA ASN A 172 -23.53 8.75 -15.97
C ASN A 172 -22.18 9.19 -16.55
N ILE A 173 -21.14 9.24 -15.70
CA ILE A 173 -19.83 9.78 -16.07
C ILE A 173 -19.08 8.80 -16.98
N VAL A 174 -19.04 9.19 -18.25
CA VAL A 174 -18.16 8.66 -19.29
C VAL A 174 -16.69 8.97 -18.94
N GLN A 175 -15.82 7.99 -19.20
CA GLN A 175 -14.37 8.07 -19.11
C GLN A 175 -13.81 9.08 -20.13
N GLY A 176 -12.79 9.86 -19.73
CA GLY A 176 -12.08 10.74 -20.64
C GLY A 176 -10.77 11.23 -20.03
N THR A 177 -9.69 11.02 -20.77
CA THR A 177 -8.31 11.41 -20.47
C THR A 177 -8.16 12.94 -20.44
N ALA A 178 -7.47 13.45 -19.41
CA ALA A 178 -6.95 14.81 -19.24
C ALA A 178 -7.90 16.00 -19.50
N ASN A 179 -8.69 16.37 -18.49
CA ASN A 179 -9.22 17.72 -18.34
C ASN A 179 -8.32 18.51 -17.39
N THR A 180 -7.51 19.42 -17.93
CA THR A 180 -6.73 20.37 -17.14
C THR A 180 -7.61 21.58 -16.80
N ALA A 181 -8.54 21.41 -15.86
CA ALA A 181 -9.22 22.54 -15.22
C ALA A 181 -8.42 22.93 -13.95
N THR A 182 -7.74 24.06 -14.05
CA THR A 182 -6.95 24.66 -12.96
C THR A 182 -7.88 25.21 -11.88
N GLY A 183 -7.77 24.69 -10.66
CA GLY A 183 -8.39 25.24 -9.46
C GLY A 183 -9.62 24.44 -8.97
N PHE A 184 -9.41 23.69 -7.89
CA PHE A 184 -10.36 22.82 -7.17
C PHE A 184 -10.60 21.43 -7.79
N ALA A 185 -10.25 20.42 -6.98
CA ALA A 185 -10.16 19.02 -7.32
C ALA A 185 -11.50 18.40 -7.73
N ALA A 186 -11.56 17.83 -8.94
CA ALA A 186 -12.58 16.85 -9.29
C ALA A 186 -12.25 15.50 -8.62
N ILE A 187 -12.95 15.20 -7.54
CA ILE A 187 -12.88 13.91 -6.83
C ILE A 187 -13.68 12.88 -7.65
N LYS A 188 -13.00 11.94 -8.32
CA LYS A 188 -13.65 10.74 -8.86
C LYS A 188 -13.67 9.63 -7.81
N GLN A 189 -14.86 9.21 -7.38
CA GLN A 189 -15.10 7.95 -6.66
C GLN A 189 -15.76 6.95 -7.60
N SER A 190 -15.15 5.77 -7.72
CA SER A 190 -15.76 4.56 -8.26
C SER A 190 -15.05 3.36 -7.64
N GLY A 191 -15.77 2.59 -6.81
CA GLY A 191 -15.24 1.44 -6.06
C GLY A 191 -14.80 1.82 -4.64
N ASP A 192 -14.77 0.83 -3.73
CA ASP A 192 -14.49 0.92 -2.29
C ASP A 192 -13.11 1.52 -1.88
N ASN A 193 -12.44 2.22 -2.81
CA ASN A 193 -11.05 2.67 -2.75
C ASN A 193 -10.92 4.19 -2.98
N ALA A 194 -11.73 4.99 -2.28
CA ALA A 194 -11.64 6.45 -2.35
C ALA A 194 -10.40 6.96 -1.60
N GLU A 195 -9.28 7.05 -2.31
CA GLU A 195 -8.10 7.80 -1.88
C GLU A 195 -8.42 9.31 -1.94
N ILE A 196 -8.84 9.88 -0.81
CA ILE A 196 -8.98 11.34 -0.65
C ILE A 196 -7.64 11.88 -0.13
N ALA A 197 -6.70 12.14 -1.02
CA ALA A 197 -5.55 12.99 -0.72
C ALA A 197 -6.01 14.46 -0.70
N THR A 198 -6.55 14.93 0.42
CA THR A 198 -6.65 16.38 0.65
C THR A 198 -5.30 16.84 1.19
N LEU A 199 -4.46 17.40 0.33
CA LEU A 199 -3.23 18.08 0.74
C LEU A 199 -3.60 19.34 1.53
N LYS A 200 -3.70 19.23 2.85
CA LYS A 200 -3.55 20.38 3.75
C LYS A 200 -2.08 20.43 4.19
N SER A 201 -1.33 21.24 3.45
CA SER A 201 0.07 21.70 3.58
C SER A 201 1.17 20.78 4.11
N ASP A 202 1.00 19.90 5.10
CA ASP A 202 2.17 19.36 5.83
C ASP A 202 2.13 17.84 6.12
N ALA A 203 1.09 17.12 5.66
CA ALA A 203 1.03 15.66 5.74
C ALA A 203 0.14 15.04 4.65
N LEU A 204 0.68 14.03 3.96
CA LEU A 204 -0.11 13.08 3.17
C LEU A 204 -0.72 12.06 4.14
N THR A 205 -2.00 12.19 4.47
CA THR A 205 -2.75 11.14 5.16
C THR A 205 -3.26 10.15 4.12
N ILE A 206 -2.52 9.08 3.87
CA ILE A 206 -3.02 7.94 3.08
C ILE A 206 -4.00 7.16 3.95
N ILE A 207 -5.30 7.47 3.87
CA ILE A 207 -6.32 6.52 4.31
C ILE A 207 -6.43 5.49 3.19
N SER A 208 -5.60 4.43 3.26
CA SER A 208 -5.64 3.32 2.32
C SER A 208 -7.03 2.67 2.33
N GLY A 209 -7.85 3.00 1.34
CA GLY A 209 -9.15 2.39 1.07
C GLY A 209 -9.01 0.99 0.44
N ASN A 210 -8.12 0.13 0.94
CA ASN A 210 -7.97 -1.25 0.44
C ASN A 210 -7.63 -2.26 1.54
N ASN A 211 -8.16 -2.06 2.74
CA ASN A 211 -8.20 -3.13 3.73
C ASN A 211 -9.35 -2.95 4.72
N LYS A 212 -10.58 -3.09 4.23
CA LYS A 212 -11.77 -3.24 5.10
C LYS A 212 -11.68 -4.48 6.01
N THR A 213 -10.67 -5.34 5.82
CA THR A 213 -10.34 -6.48 6.67
C THR A 213 -9.01 -6.37 7.44
N ASN A 214 -8.24 -5.28 7.31
CA ASN A 214 -6.97 -5.12 8.05
C ASN A 214 -6.75 -3.76 8.73
N ASN A 215 -7.70 -2.81 8.60
CA ASN A 215 -7.79 -1.66 9.50
C ASN A 215 -8.90 -1.94 10.53
N VAL A 216 -8.60 -2.77 11.53
CA VAL A 216 -9.62 -3.32 12.43
C VAL A 216 -10.34 -2.24 13.27
N THR A 217 -9.86 -0.99 13.39
CA THR A 217 -10.61 0.08 14.11
C THR A 217 -10.21 1.55 13.83
N GLY A 218 -9.36 1.87 12.84
CA GLY A 218 -8.94 3.27 12.62
C GLY A 218 -7.87 3.77 13.60
N LYS A 219 -7.14 2.86 14.25
CA LYS A 219 -6.06 3.20 15.20
C LYS A 219 -4.71 3.45 14.54
N THR A 220 -4.52 3.12 13.27
CA THR A 220 -3.23 3.26 12.56
C THR A 220 -3.19 4.56 11.77
N THR A 221 -2.19 5.40 11.99
CA THR A 221 -1.92 6.62 11.23
C THR A 221 -0.56 6.51 10.52
N LEU A 222 -0.50 6.87 9.24
CA LEU A 222 0.74 7.04 8.50
C LEU A 222 0.78 8.49 7.97
N ASN A 223 1.80 9.26 8.36
CA ASN A 223 1.97 10.65 7.97
C ASN A 223 3.47 11.03 7.84
N SER A 224 3.78 12.33 7.77
CA SER A 224 5.15 12.85 7.61
C SER A 224 6.09 12.55 8.78
N THR A 225 5.58 12.14 9.95
CA THR A 225 6.40 11.69 11.09
C THR A 225 6.57 10.17 11.15
N GLY A 226 5.87 9.40 10.31
CA GLY A 226 5.97 7.95 10.19
C GLY A 226 4.66 7.20 10.46
N LEU A 227 4.78 5.93 10.86
CA LEU A 227 3.69 5.01 11.19
C LEU A 227 3.44 5.01 12.71
N THR A 228 2.20 5.24 13.14
CA THR A 228 1.78 5.10 14.53
C THR A 228 0.55 4.21 14.64
N ILE A 229 0.46 3.41 15.71
CA ILE A 229 -0.72 2.64 16.07
C ILE A 229 -1.16 3.12 17.45
N GLN A 230 -2.39 3.63 17.58
CA GLN A 230 -2.91 4.09 18.87
C GLN A 230 -2.91 2.94 19.90
N ASP A 231 -2.37 3.21 21.09
CA ASP A 231 -2.12 2.24 22.17
C ASP A 231 -1.16 1.08 21.82
N GLY A 232 -0.45 1.20 20.69
CA GLY A 232 0.40 0.16 20.11
C GLY A 232 1.76 0.68 19.63
N PRO A 233 2.55 -0.20 19.00
CA PRO A 233 3.87 0.16 18.49
C PRO A 233 3.84 1.27 17.44
N SER A 234 4.97 1.95 17.25
CA SER A 234 5.17 2.96 16.22
C SER A 234 6.56 2.87 15.60
N VAL A 235 6.67 3.35 14.35
CA VAL A 235 7.91 3.53 13.60
C VAL A 235 7.89 4.94 13.03
N THR A 236 8.61 5.85 13.68
CA THR A 236 8.62 7.26 13.36
C THR A 236 9.99 7.71 12.90
N THR A 237 10.11 8.97 12.47
CA THR A 237 11.41 9.60 12.15
C THR A 237 12.36 9.66 13.35
N THR A 238 11.88 9.45 14.58
CA THR A 238 12.70 9.41 15.80
C THR A 238 13.12 7.99 16.20
N GLY A 239 12.63 6.95 15.53
CA GLY A 239 12.98 5.55 15.80
C GLY A 239 11.77 4.63 15.92
N ILE A 240 11.95 3.53 16.66
CA ILE A 240 10.94 2.49 16.86
C ILE A 240 10.56 2.47 18.34
N ASP A 241 9.25 2.53 18.64
CA ASP A 241 8.71 2.35 19.98
C ASP A 241 7.75 1.15 19.98
N ALA A 242 8.03 0.15 20.82
CA ALA A 242 7.20 -1.04 20.96
C ALA A 242 5.97 -0.83 21.87
N ALA A 243 5.82 0.34 22.51
CA ALA A 243 4.73 0.67 23.42
C ALA A 243 4.49 -0.42 24.49
N ASN A 244 5.58 -0.88 25.10
CA ASN A 244 5.64 -1.96 26.10
C ASN A 244 5.03 -3.29 25.65
N LYS A 245 4.94 -3.54 24.34
CA LYS A 245 4.51 -4.84 23.79
C LYS A 245 5.70 -5.77 23.62
N LEU A 246 5.42 -7.07 23.65
CA LEU A 246 6.42 -8.08 23.33
C LEU A 246 6.81 -7.97 21.85
N VAL A 247 8.12 -7.98 21.58
CA VAL A 247 8.68 -8.11 20.23
C VAL A 247 9.15 -9.55 20.07
N THR A 248 8.34 -10.38 19.43
CA THR A 248 8.62 -11.81 19.20
C THR A 248 9.18 -12.05 17.80
N ASN A 249 9.66 -13.28 17.54
CA ASN A 249 10.28 -13.67 16.26
C ASN A 249 11.55 -12.88 15.90
N VAL A 250 12.27 -12.39 16.91
CA VAL A 250 13.59 -11.78 16.74
C VAL A 250 14.62 -12.90 16.65
N ALA A 251 15.21 -13.07 15.46
CA ALA A 251 16.35 -13.98 15.27
C ALA A 251 17.52 -13.59 16.19
N ALA A 252 18.45 -14.53 16.43
CA ALA A 252 19.63 -14.20 17.21
C ALA A 252 20.47 -13.15 16.48
N GLY A 253 20.78 -12.04 17.15
CA GLY A 253 21.67 -11.01 16.62
C GLY A 253 23.09 -11.54 16.45
N VAL A 254 23.77 -11.13 15.38
CA VAL A 254 25.13 -11.56 15.03
C VAL A 254 26.11 -10.38 15.07
N ALA A 255 25.69 -9.20 14.62
CA ALA A 255 26.47 -7.97 14.68
C ALA A 255 26.22 -7.19 15.99
N ASP A 256 27.15 -6.32 16.37
CA ASP A 256 27.05 -5.49 17.58
C ASP A 256 25.85 -4.53 17.57
N THR A 257 25.27 -4.27 16.39
CA THR A 257 24.11 -3.40 16.19
C THR A 257 22.79 -4.16 16.11
N ASP A 258 22.81 -5.49 16.14
CA ASP A 258 21.59 -6.30 16.07
C ASP A 258 20.86 -6.31 17.42
N ALA A 259 19.53 -6.45 17.37
CA ALA A 259 18.75 -6.67 18.58
C ALA A 259 19.07 -8.05 19.19
N VAL A 260 19.21 -8.08 20.51
CA VAL A 260 19.48 -9.31 21.27
C VAL A 260 18.16 -9.94 21.70
N ASN A 261 17.93 -11.21 21.40
CA ASN A 261 16.72 -11.90 21.86
C ASN A 261 16.89 -12.51 23.26
N VAL A 262 15.79 -12.89 23.90
CA VAL A 262 15.80 -13.46 25.26
C VAL A 262 16.65 -14.74 25.34
N GLY A 263 16.66 -15.57 24.29
CA GLY A 263 17.48 -16.80 24.27
C GLY A 263 18.99 -16.52 24.37
N GLN A 264 19.46 -15.48 23.68
CA GLN A 264 20.85 -15.02 23.79
C GLN A 264 21.17 -14.47 25.18
N LEU A 265 20.26 -13.67 25.76
CA LEU A 265 20.41 -13.13 27.11
C LEU A 265 20.46 -14.26 28.15
N THR A 266 19.53 -15.22 28.10
CA THR A 266 19.51 -16.38 29.00
C THR A 266 20.79 -17.19 28.89
N LYS A 267 21.29 -17.45 27.68
CA LYS A 267 22.57 -18.16 27.48
C LYS A 267 23.76 -17.40 28.09
N SER A 268 23.80 -16.08 27.94
CA SER A 268 24.82 -15.23 28.57
C SER A 268 24.74 -15.30 30.09
N SER A 269 23.55 -15.10 30.66
CA SER A 269 23.31 -15.22 32.11
C SER A 269 23.69 -16.59 32.65
N SER A 270 23.33 -17.68 31.95
CA SER A 270 23.75 -19.03 32.33
C SER A 270 25.25 -19.23 32.27
N THR A 271 25.93 -18.65 31.28
CA THR A 271 27.39 -18.77 31.15
C THR A 271 28.09 -18.07 32.32
N VAL A 272 27.70 -16.81 32.61
CA VAL A 272 28.26 -16.03 33.72
C VAL A 272 27.93 -16.66 35.07
N GLY A 273 26.68 -17.07 35.27
CA GLY A 273 26.21 -17.70 36.50
C GLY A 273 26.94 -19.00 36.81
N ASN A 274 27.05 -19.91 35.85
CA ASN A 274 27.79 -21.17 36.02
C ASN A 274 29.29 -20.91 36.24
N SER A 275 29.89 -19.98 35.50
CA SER A 275 31.31 -19.63 35.70
C SER A 275 31.55 -19.06 37.10
N THR A 276 30.64 -18.24 37.61
CA THR A 276 30.74 -17.66 38.96
C THR A 276 30.60 -18.73 40.04
N ALA A 277 29.59 -19.59 39.93
CA ALA A 277 29.39 -20.71 40.85
C ALA A 277 30.61 -21.65 40.87
N SER A 278 31.14 -21.98 39.69
CA SER A 278 32.35 -22.80 39.57
C SER A 278 33.59 -22.13 40.15
N ALA A 279 33.73 -20.81 40.01
CA ALA A 279 34.86 -20.06 40.55
C ALA A 279 34.81 -19.94 42.08
N LEU A 280 33.61 -19.87 42.67
CA LEU A 280 33.43 -19.94 44.12
C LEU A 280 33.69 -21.35 44.64
N GLY A 281 33.28 -22.40 43.93
CA GLY A 281 33.39 -23.77 44.40
C GLY A 281 32.52 -24.00 45.64
N GLY A 282 32.97 -24.83 46.58
CA GLY A 282 32.24 -25.09 47.83
C GLY A 282 30.81 -25.61 47.64
N GLY A 283 30.48 -26.22 46.49
CA GLY A 283 29.12 -26.65 46.16
C GLY A 283 28.18 -25.55 45.69
N SER A 284 28.66 -24.35 45.39
CA SER A 284 27.88 -23.28 44.75
C SER A 284 27.37 -23.71 43.38
N THR A 285 26.16 -23.28 43.03
CA THR A 285 25.42 -23.64 41.81
C THR A 285 24.67 -22.42 41.26
N TYR A 286 24.43 -22.37 39.95
CA TYR A 286 23.56 -21.39 39.32
C TYR A 286 22.18 -21.98 39.03
N ASP A 287 21.12 -21.29 39.43
CA ASP A 287 19.75 -21.64 39.09
C ASP A 287 19.25 -20.80 37.90
N PRO A 288 19.07 -21.40 36.70
CA PRO A 288 18.63 -20.68 35.52
C PRO A 288 17.18 -20.19 35.59
N THR A 289 16.38 -20.70 36.52
CA THR A 289 14.98 -20.31 36.71
C THR A 289 14.86 -19.02 37.48
N THR A 290 15.63 -18.89 38.57
CA THR A 290 15.63 -17.70 39.43
C THR A 290 16.71 -16.69 39.06
N GLY A 291 17.72 -17.10 38.26
CA GLY A 291 18.87 -16.26 37.89
C GLY A 291 19.87 -16.06 39.03
N THR A 292 19.86 -16.91 40.06
CA THR A 292 20.67 -16.74 41.28
C THR A 292 21.84 -17.72 41.34
N VAL A 293 22.92 -17.32 42.02
CA VAL A 293 24.06 -18.19 42.38
C VAL A 293 23.94 -18.53 43.86
N SER A 294 23.90 -19.82 44.20
CA SER A 294 23.81 -20.29 45.58
C SER A 294 25.11 -20.01 46.33
N ALA A 295 25.01 -19.76 47.64
CA ALA A 295 26.19 -19.54 48.46
C ALA A 295 27.06 -20.81 48.52
N PRO A 296 28.40 -20.70 48.41
CA PRO A 296 29.29 -21.83 48.65
C PRO A 296 29.22 -22.28 50.12
N THR A 297 29.78 -23.45 50.42
CA THR A 297 30.02 -23.93 51.78
C THR A 297 31.49 -24.34 51.91
N TYR A 298 32.25 -23.58 52.68
CA TYR A 298 33.64 -23.88 53.04
C TYR A 298 33.68 -24.41 54.47
N SER A 299 34.34 -25.55 54.68
CA SER A 299 34.60 -26.06 56.03
C SER A 299 35.96 -25.54 56.50
N VAL A 300 35.95 -24.65 57.50
CA VAL A 300 37.16 -24.06 58.09
C VAL A 300 37.11 -24.23 59.59
N ASN A 301 38.14 -24.87 60.17
CA ASN A 301 38.23 -25.16 61.60
C ASN A 301 36.97 -25.84 62.17
N GLY A 302 36.37 -26.78 61.41
CA GLY A 302 35.16 -27.50 61.79
C GLY A 302 33.86 -26.68 61.72
N SER A 303 33.91 -25.43 61.26
CA SER A 303 32.74 -24.55 61.08
C SER A 303 32.46 -24.29 59.60
N SER A 304 31.18 -24.28 59.22
CA SER A 304 30.75 -23.91 57.87
C SER A 304 30.78 -22.39 57.67
N LYS A 305 31.35 -21.95 56.55
CA LYS A 305 31.40 -20.55 56.09
C LYS A 305 30.80 -20.46 54.69
N ASN A 306 29.96 -19.48 54.44
CA ASN A 306 29.18 -19.40 53.19
C ASN A 306 29.66 -18.33 52.20
N ASN A 307 30.81 -17.71 52.47
CA ASN A 307 31.45 -16.76 51.60
C ASN A 307 32.97 -16.80 51.84
N VAL A 308 33.73 -16.29 50.86
CA VAL A 308 35.20 -16.34 50.85
C VAL A 308 35.80 -15.48 51.96
N GLY A 309 35.23 -14.30 52.22
CA GLY A 309 35.74 -13.36 53.22
C GLY A 309 35.72 -13.96 54.63
N ASP A 310 34.60 -14.60 55.01
CA ASP A 310 34.46 -15.26 56.30
C ASP A 310 35.34 -16.50 56.42
N ALA A 311 35.52 -17.25 55.34
CA ALA A 311 36.43 -18.39 55.31
C ALA A 311 37.90 -17.96 55.52
N ILE A 312 38.34 -16.90 54.82
CA ILE A 312 39.68 -16.33 55.00
C ILE A 312 39.84 -15.77 56.41
N SER A 313 38.85 -15.03 56.92
CA SER A 313 38.88 -14.48 58.28
C SER A 313 38.92 -15.59 59.35
N ALA A 314 38.31 -16.75 59.07
CA ALA A 314 38.40 -17.91 59.94
C ALA A 314 39.77 -18.60 59.89
N LEU A 315 40.41 -18.66 58.71
CA LEU A 315 41.78 -19.16 58.57
C LEU A 315 42.80 -18.21 59.21
N ASP A 316 42.61 -16.89 59.11
CA ASP A 316 43.52 -15.88 59.67
C ASP A 316 43.56 -15.89 61.21
N GLN A 317 42.58 -16.51 61.87
CA GLN A 317 42.63 -16.75 63.31
C GLN A 317 43.75 -17.71 63.72
N GLY A 318 44.29 -18.50 62.80
CA GLY A 318 45.40 -19.42 63.06
C GLY A 318 45.01 -20.62 63.92
N PHE A 319 46.01 -21.25 64.54
CA PHE A 319 45.82 -22.32 65.53
C PHE A 319 46.62 -22.03 66.80
N THR A 320 46.15 -22.51 67.95
CA THR A 320 46.81 -22.26 69.24
C THR A 320 47.56 -23.50 69.71
N VAL A 321 48.79 -23.33 70.19
CA VAL A 321 49.57 -24.38 70.88
C VAL A 321 49.68 -24.01 72.35
N THR A 322 49.24 -24.90 73.25
CA THR A 322 49.38 -24.73 74.69
C THR A 322 50.45 -25.68 75.23
N SER A 323 51.21 -25.23 76.23
CA SER A 323 52.16 -26.05 76.98
C SER A 323 51.84 -25.96 78.46
N ASN A 324 51.70 -27.10 79.13
CA ASN A 324 51.36 -27.21 80.56
C ASN A 324 50.13 -26.37 80.98
N GLY A 325 49.11 -26.26 80.11
CA GLY A 325 47.88 -25.52 80.41
C GLY A 325 48.00 -23.99 80.34
N ALA A 326 49.17 -23.44 79.98
CA ALA A 326 49.32 -22.00 79.73
C ALA A 326 48.68 -21.62 78.38
N ASN A 327 47.98 -20.48 78.36
CA ASN A 327 47.31 -19.98 77.16
C ASN A 327 48.34 -19.59 76.08
N GLY A 328 48.37 -20.37 75.00
CA GLY A 328 49.14 -20.05 73.80
C GLY A 328 48.56 -18.86 73.05
N LYS A 329 49.42 -18.09 72.40
CA LYS A 329 48.99 -17.16 71.35
C LYS A 329 48.66 -17.97 70.08
N ALA A 330 47.74 -17.46 69.27
CA ALA A 330 47.49 -18.04 67.95
C ALA A 330 48.75 -17.94 67.08
N ILE A 331 49.08 -19.03 66.42
CA ILE A 331 50.10 -19.14 65.38
C ILE A 331 49.39 -18.96 64.03
N LYS A 332 49.71 -17.87 63.35
CA LYS A 332 49.15 -17.51 62.04
C LYS A 332 50.05 -17.97 60.90
N ALA A 333 49.54 -17.86 59.67
CA ALA A 333 50.35 -18.11 58.49
C ALA A 333 51.53 -17.12 58.44
N GLY A 334 52.75 -17.66 58.31
CA GLY A 334 53.99 -16.89 58.33
C GLY A 334 54.67 -16.80 59.70
N ASP A 335 53.98 -17.14 60.80
CA ASP A 335 54.61 -17.22 62.11
C ASP A 335 55.55 -18.43 62.21
N THR A 336 56.59 -18.31 63.04
CA THR A 336 57.47 -19.43 63.40
C THR A 336 57.09 -19.96 64.77
N LEU A 337 56.87 -21.27 64.86
CA LEU A 337 56.71 -21.98 66.14
C LEU A 337 58.03 -22.68 66.49
N GLU A 338 58.70 -22.19 67.52
CA GLU A 338 59.90 -22.81 68.08
C GLU A 338 59.50 -23.79 69.20
N ILE A 339 60.01 -25.03 69.13
CA ILE A 339 59.82 -26.05 70.18
C ILE A 339 61.20 -26.56 70.55
N GLY A 340 61.72 -26.07 71.68
CA GLY A 340 63.10 -26.32 72.14
C GLY A 340 63.19 -26.58 73.65
N THR A 341 64.35 -26.29 74.21
CA THR A 341 64.60 -26.28 75.67
C THR A 341 64.49 -24.86 76.22
N ALA A 342 64.43 -24.73 77.55
CA ALA A 342 64.58 -23.43 78.18
C ALA A 342 65.98 -22.84 77.94
N ASP A 343 66.09 -21.51 77.99
CA ASP A 343 67.36 -20.80 77.84
C ASP A 343 68.37 -21.29 78.88
N GLY A 344 69.57 -21.67 78.42
CA GLY A 344 70.65 -22.15 79.28
C GLY A 344 70.47 -23.57 79.82
N GLU A 345 69.40 -24.29 79.46
CA GLU A 345 69.24 -25.71 79.80
C GLU A 345 70.36 -26.54 79.16
N LYS A 346 71.01 -27.40 79.95
CA LYS A 346 72.18 -28.20 79.53
C LYS A 346 71.95 -29.70 79.64
N ASN A 347 70.88 -30.15 80.28
CA ASN A 347 70.60 -31.56 80.51
C ASN A 347 69.81 -32.20 79.36
N LEU A 348 69.09 -31.39 78.60
CA LEU A 348 68.27 -31.84 77.47
C LEU A 348 68.92 -31.47 76.14
N THR A 349 68.77 -32.37 75.17
CA THR A 349 69.05 -32.12 73.75
C THR A 349 67.74 -32.23 72.98
N VAL A 350 67.59 -31.34 72.01
CA VAL A 350 66.44 -31.35 71.10
C VAL A 350 66.96 -31.41 69.69
N SER A 351 66.40 -32.33 68.90
CA SER A 351 66.67 -32.45 67.47
C SER A 351 65.37 -32.67 66.72
N LYS A 352 65.37 -32.31 65.44
CA LYS A 352 64.25 -32.52 64.53
C LYS A 352 64.61 -33.59 63.51
N ASP A 353 63.68 -34.51 63.29
CA ASP A 353 63.75 -35.50 62.22
C ASP A 353 62.39 -35.57 61.52
N GLY A 354 62.30 -34.96 60.33
CA GLY A 354 61.03 -34.73 59.65
C GLY A 354 60.06 -33.90 60.51
N ASN A 355 58.89 -34.46 60.80
CA ASN A 355 57.86 -33.84 61.64
C ASN A 355 57.97 -34.22 63.13
N THR A 356 58.94 -35.05 63.51
CA THR A 356 59.12 -35.52 64.88
C THR A 356 60.15 -34.66 65.60
N ILE A 357 59.79 -34.15 66.77
CA ILE A 357 60.73 -33.53 67.71
C ILE A 357 61.24 -34.61 68.66
N LYS A 358 62.56 -34.79 68.72
CA LYS A 358 63.23 -35.78 69.57
C LYS A 358 63.89 -35.08 70.74
N TYR A 359 63.45 -35.43 71.94
CA TYR A 359 64.09 -35.07 73.19
C TYR A 359 65.03 -36.20 73.64
N GLY A 360 66.21 -35.84 74.12
CA GLY A 360 67.16 -36.77 74.72
C GLY A 360 67.86 -36.14 75.91
N LEU A 361 68.31 -36.97 76.85
CA LEU A 361 69.19 -36.53 77.93
C LEU A 361 70.64 -36.49 77.45
N ASN A 362 71.39 -35.49 77.91
CA ASN A 362 72.83 -35.50 77.80
C ASN A 362 73.44 -36.63 78.64
N ARG A 363 74.59 -37.14 78.21
CA ARG A 363 75.31 -38.22 78.92
C ARG A 363 75.77 -37.79 80.31
N ASN A 364 76.14 -36.51 80.45
CA ASN A 364 76.47 -35.88 81.71
C ASN A 364 75.35 -34.93 82.08
N LEU A 365 74.88 -35.01 83.33
CA LEU A 365 73.80 -34.18 83.85
C LEU A 365 74.36 -33.20 84.89
N ASP A 366 74.03 -31.93 84.73
CA ASP A 366 74.31 -30.82 85.64
C ASP A 366 73.07 -30.62 86.52
N LEU A 367 73.10 -31.18 87.73
CA LEU A 367 71.97 -31.26 88.66
C LEU A 367 72.40 -30.83 90.07
N ASP A 368 71.52 -30.14 90.78
CA ASP A 368 71.76 -29.77 92.18
C ASP A 368 71.79 -30.99 93.12
N SER A 369 70.92 -31.96 92.85
CA SER A 369 70.87 -33.21 93.60
C SER A 369 70.21 -34.35 92.82
N VAL A 370 70.54 -35.58 93.21
CA VAL A 370 69.89 -36.81 92.76
C VAL A 370 69.41 -37.55 93.99
N LYS A 371 68.12 -37.95 94.00
CA LYS A 371 67.55 -38.79 95.05
C LYS A 371 67.12 -40.14 94.49
N ALA A 372 67.70 -41.22 95.01
CA ALA A 372 67.41 -42.59 94.63
C ALA A 372 67.02 -43.38 95.89
N GLY A 373 65.71 -43.53 96.13
CA GLY A 373 65.19 -44.09 97.37
C GLY A 373 65.55 -43.21 98.58
N ASN A 374 66.24 -43.80 99.56
CA ASN A 374 66.75 -43.10 100.75
C ASN A 374 68.16 -42.52 100.55
N THR A 375 68.76 -42.71 99.36
CA THR A 375 70.08 -42.15 99.04
C THR A 375 69.93 -40.79 98.37
N THR A 376 70.67 -39.79 98.84
CA THR A 376 70.77 -38.46 98.22
C THR A 376 72.21 -38.17 97.85
N LEU A 377 72.46 -37.80 96.60
CA LEU A 377 73.72 -37.28 96.09
C LEU A 377 73.55 -35.78 95.80
N ASN A 378 74.42 -34.94 96.35
CA ASN A 378 74.43 -33.49 96.11
C ASN A 378 75.85 -32.92 96.34
N ASN A 379 75.98 -31.58 96.36
CA ASN A 379 77.26 -30.92 96.61
C ASN A 379 77.93 -31.27 97.97
N ALA A 380 77.18 -31.77 98.94
CA ALA A 380 77.73 -32.21 100.22
C ALA A 380 78.28 -33.66 100.20
N GLY A 381 78.03 -34.42 99.14
CA GLY A 381 78.43 -35.83 98.98
C GLY A 381 77.23 -36.79 98.89
N VAL A 382 77.38 -37.99 99.44
CA VAL A 382 76.34 -39.04 99.45
C VAL A 382 75.80 -39.22 100.85
N ALA A 383 74.47 -39.23 101.00
CA ALA A 383 73.79 -39.51 102.27
C ALA A 383 72.78 -40.66 102.09
N VAL A 384 72.75 -41.61 103.03
CA VAL A 384 71.80 -42.74 103.08
C VAL A 384 71.03 -42.70 104.40
N ASP A 385 69.72 -42.53 104.33
CA ASP A 385 68.81 -42.62 105.47
C ASP A 385 68.30 -44.06 105.63
N ASP A 386 68.40 -44.65 106.81
CA ASP A 386 67.88 -46.00 107.06
C ASP A 386 66.35 -46.04 107.30
N GLY A 387 65.69 -44.88 107.28
CA GLY A 387 64.25 -44.74 107.53
C GLY A 387 63.87 -44.78 109.01
N THR A 388 64.85 -44.90 109.91
CA THR A 388 64.68 -44.89 111.38
C THR A 388 65.32 -43.67 112.03
N GLY A 389 65.79 -42.71 111.23
CA GLY A 389 66.37 -41.45 111.69
C GLY A 389 67.90 -41.43 111.70
N ASN A 390 68.58 -42.52 111.32
CA ASN A 390 70.03 -42.50 111.14
C ASN A 390 70.40 -42.17 109.69
N VAL A 391 71.34 -41.24 109.52
CA VAL A 391 71.86 -40.85 108.20
C VAL A 391 73.35 -41.12 108.12
N SER A 392 73.74 -42.08 107.28
CA SER A 392 75.14 -42.32 106.93
C SER A 392 75.57 -41.35 105.83
N LYS A 393 76.71 -40.66 106.01
CA LYS A 393 77.20 -39.67 105.04
C LYS A 393 78.63 -39.99 104.60
N LEU A 394 78.88 -39.89 103.30
CA LEU A 394 80.20 -39.77 102.70
C LEU A 394 80.34 -38.33 102.20
N THR A 395 81.20 -37.54 102.84
CA THR A 395 81.31 -36.10 102.57
C THR A 395 82.54 -35.77 101.74
N THR A 396 82.61 -34.55 101.21
CA THR A 396 83.81 -34.07 100.49
C THR A 396 85.07 -33.97 101.37
N ALA A 397 84.92 -34.02 102.70
CA ALA A 397 86.04 -34.00 103.64
C ALA A 397 86.64 -35.40 103.93
N GLY A 398 86.10 -36.46 103.32
CA GLY A 398 86.39 -37.85 103.68
C GLY A 398 85.27 -38.45 104.50
#